data_AF-A0A3P5Y9B6-F1
#
_entry.id   AF-A0A3P5Y9B6-F1
#
_cell.length_a   1.000
_cell.length_b   1.000
_cell.length_c   1.000
_cell.angle_alpha   90.00
_cell.angle_beta   90.00
_cell.angle_gamma   90.00
#
_symmetry.space_group_name_H-M   'P 1'
#
loop_
_entity.id
_entity.type
_entity.pdbx_description
1 polymer ?
#
loop_
_entity_poly.entity_id
_entity_poly.type
_entity_poly.pdbx_seq_one_letter_code
_entity_poly.pdbx_strand_id
1 'polypeptide(L)' 'MAIICLERHNQDKDSNVEFVEVVRGNYRGGPRPKSYITFMAREKPDGPLVEYQAKAMATLDRKFHPILCRPAPTN' A
#
# COMPACT_ATOMS: atom_id res chain seq x y z
N MET A 1 -5.45 1.94 5.15
CA MET A 1 -4.09 1.36 5.17
C MET A 1 -3.41 1.47 3.81
N ALA A 2 -3.98 0.92 2.72
CA ALA A 2 -3.40 1.06 1.38
C ALA A 2 -3.14 2.52 0.99
N ILE A 3 -4.13 3.41 1.16
CA ILE A 3 -4.01 4.85 0.89
C ILE A 3 -2.85 5.48 1.69
N ILE A 4 -2.79 5.27 3.01
CA ILE A 4 -1.70 5.81 3.85
C ILE A 4 -0.31 5.33 3.37
N CYS A 5 -0.21 4.05 2.98
CA CYS A 5 1.03 3.52 2.41
C CYS A 5 1.38 4.17 1.06
N LEU A 6 0.37 4.44 0.23
CA LEU A 6 0.54 5.07 -1.08
C LEU A 6 0.88 6.55 -0.97
N GLU A 7 0.23 7.29 -0.08
CA GLU A 7 0.55 8.69 0.23
C GLU A 7 2.00 8.82 0.66
N ARG A 8 2.45 7.92 1.56
CA ARG A 8 3.86 7.91 1.97
C ARG A 8 4.79 7.58 0.81
N HIS A 9 4.42 6.64 -0.05
CA HIS A 9 5.19 6.31 -1.25
C HIS A 9 5.33 7.52 -2.19
N ASN A 10 4.22 8.22 -2.47
CA ASN A 10 4.19 9.41 -3.32
C ASN A 10 5.07 10.52 -2.75
N GLN A 11 5.01 10.76 -1.44
CA GLN A 11 5.90 11.70 -0.75
C GLN A 11 7.38 11.31 -0.86
N ASP A 12 7.70 10.03 -0.63
CA ASP A 12 9.08 9.54 -0.65
C ASP A 12 9.69 9.48 -2.07
N LYS A 13 8.85 9.41 -3.11
CA LYS A 13 9.25 9.25 -4.51
C LYS A 13 8.99 10.47 -5.39
N ASP A 14 8.40 11.53 -4.84
CA ASP A 14 7.92 12.68 -5.59
C ASP A 14 7.06 12.25 -6.80
N SER A 15 6.08 11.38 -6.53
CA SER A 15 5.18 10.80 -7.54
C SER A 15 3.72 11.09 -7.20
N ASN A 16 2.84 10.87 -8.18
CA ASN A 16 1.40 11.04 -8.02
C ASN A 16 0.64 9.77 -8.45
N VAL A 17 0.98 8.65 -7.80
CA VAL A 17 0.31 7.38 -8.06
C VAL A 17 -1.08 7.41 -7.41
N GLU A 18 -2.11 7.10 -8.20
CA GLU A 18 -3.50 7.12 -7.78
C GLU A 18 -3.94 5.72 -7.34
N PHE A 19 -4.61 5.64 -6.19
CA PHE A 19 -5.24 4.41 -5.72
C PHE A 19 -6.51 4.13 -6.54
N VAL A 20 -6.73 2.87 -6.92
CA VAL A 20 -7.95 2.45 -7.64
C VAL A 20 -8.80 1.52 -6.79
N GLU A 21 -8.34 0.30 -6.52
CA GLU A 21 -9.12 -0.69 -5.75
C GLU A 21 -8.25 -1.69 -5.01
N VAL A 22 -8.76 -2.26 -3.90
CA VAL A 22 -8.07 -3.35 -3.20
C VAL A 22 -8.36 -4.67 -3.89
N VAL A 23 -7.30 -5.40 -4.25
CA VAL A 23 -7.40 -6.75 -4.84
C VAL A 23 -7.40 -7.82 -3.75
N ARG A 24 -6.53 -7.68 -2.74
CA ARG A 24 -6.37 -8.67 -1.67
C ARG A 24 -5.88 -8.03 -0.38
N GLY A 25 -6.41 -8.49 0.75
CA GLY A 25 -5.91 -8.14 2.08
C GLY A 25 -5.58 -9.39 2.89
N ASN A 26 -4.45 -9.38 3.58
CA ASN A 26 -4.10 -10.39 4.58
C ASN A 26 -3.71 -9.70 5.88
N TYR A 27 -4.22 -10.21 7.00
CA TYR A 27 -3.91 -9.70 8.33
C TYR A 27 -3.21 -10.77 9.15
N ARG A 28 -2.13 -10.36 9.81
CA ARG A 28 -1.39 -11.18 10.77
C ARG A 28 -1.49 -10.51 12.15
N GLY A 29 -2.21 -11.13 13.06
CA GLY A 29 -2.31 -10.70 14.46
C GLY A 29 -1.05 -10.97 15.29
N GLY A 30 -1.12 -10.65 16.59
CA GLY A 30 -0.03 -10.84 17.56
C GLY A 30 0.51 -9.52 18.12
N PRO A 31 1.65 -9.53 18.86
CA PRO A 31 2.19 -8.34 19.51
C PRO A 31 2.59 -7.19 18.57
N ARG A 32 2.83 -7.50 17.29
CA ARG A 32 3.10 -6.52 16.22
C ARG A 32 2.23 -6.84 15.01
N PRO A 33 0.94 -6.48 15.04
CA PRO A 33 0.02 -6.82 13.97
C PRO A 33 0.43 -6.21 12.65
N LYS A 34 0.34 -6.98 11.57
CA LYS A 34 0.73 -6.55 10.22
C LYS A 34 -0.41 -6.79 9.24
N SER A 35 -0.67 -5.80 8.42
CA SER A 35 -1.55 -5.90 7.26
C SER A 35 -0.70 -5.91 6.00
N TYR A 36 -1.01 -6.84 5.10
CA TYR A 36 -0.40 -7.00 3.78
C TYR A 36 -1.51 -6.80 2.76
N ILE A 37 -1.39 -5.80 1.91
CA ILE A 37 -2.46 -5.37 1.02
C ILE A 37 -1.93 -5.35 -0.40
N THR A 38 -2.65 -5.97 -1.31
CA THR A 38 -2.46 -5.86 -2.75
C THR A 38 -3.59 -5.00 -3.30
N PHE A 39 -3.27 -3.99 -4.10
CA PHE A 39 -4.25 -3.06 -4.67
C PHE A 39 -3.83 -2.66 -6.08
N MET A 40 -4.80 -2.28 -6.91
CA MET A 40 -4.54 -1.67 -8.20
C MET A 40 -4.31 -0.18 -8.03
N ALA A 41 -3.32 0.35 -8.74
CA ALA A 41 -2.96 1.75 -8.75
C ALA A 41 -2.72 2.22 -10.18
N ARG A 42 -2.78 3.53 -10.40
CA ARG A 42 -2.53 4.15 -11.70
C ARG A 42 -1.44 5.20 -11.56
N GLU A 43 -0.34 5.05 -12.29
CA GLU A 43 0.82 5.95 -12.20
C GLU A 43 0.69 7.21 -13.08
N LYS A 44 -0.23 7.21 -14.05
CA LYS A 44 -0.52 8.33 -14.97
C LYS A 44 -2.01 8.35 -15.27
N PRO A 45 -2.68 9.50 -15.47
CA PRO A 45 -4.15 9.59 -15.61
C PRO A 45 -4.81 8.58 -16.56
N ASP A 46 -4.17 8.25 -17.69
CA ASP A 46 -4.65 7.28 -18.70
C ASP A 46 -3.75 6.05 -18.83
N GLY A 47 -2.88 5.81 -17.83
CA GLY A 47 -1.98 4.67 -17.79
C GLY A 47 -2.68 3.35 -17.45
N PRO A 48 -2.02 2.21 -17.71
CA PRO A 48 -2.53 0.91 -17.29
C PRO A 48 -2.61 0.83 -15.76
N LEU A 49 -3.50 -0.04 -15.27
CA LEU A 49 -3.51 -0.38 -13.86
C LEU A 49 -2.29 -1.24 -13.53
N VAL A 50 -1.55 -0.84 -12.49
CA VAL A 50 -0.40 -1.54 -11.97
C VAL A 50 -0.77 -2.12 -10.61
N GLU A 51 -0.48 -3.41 -10.41
CA GLU A 51 -0.67 -4.02 -9.10
C GLU A 51 0.42 -3.52 -8.14
N TYR A 52 0.03 -3.06 -6.96
CA TYR A 52 0.89 -2.59 -5.89
C TYR A 52 0.76 -3.49 -4.67
N GLN A 53 1.86 -3.62 -3.93
CA GLN A 53 1.92 -4.29 -2.64
C GLN A 53 2.26 -3.28 -1.54
N ALA A 54 1.39 -3.21 -0.53
CA ALA A 54 1.58 -2.43 0.68
C ALA A 54 1.68 -3.31 1.93
N LYS A 55 2.42 -2.82 2.91
CA LYS A 55 2.53 -3.42 4.24
C LYS A 55 2.47 -2.32 5.28
N ALA A 56 1.63 -2.50 6.29
CA ALA A 56 1.54 -1.60 7.44
C ALA A 56 1.53 -2.39 8.74
N MET A 57 2.06 -1.78 9.80
CA MET A 57 1.92 -2.29 11.17
C MET A 57 0.90 -1.44 11.93
N ALA A 58 0.01 -2.09 12.67
CA ALA A 58 -0.86 -1.42 13.63
C ALA A 58 -0.15 -1.33 14.98
N THR A 59 -0.21 -0.18 15.63
CA THR A 59 0.29 0.04 17.00
C THR A 59 -0.87 0.03 18.00
N LEU A 60 -0.55 -0.08 19.30
CA LEU A 60 -1.55 -0.13 20.37
C LEU A 60 -2.44 1.13 20.42
N ASP A 61 -1.92 2.28 19.99
CA ASP A 61 -2.65 3.54 19.84
C ASP A 61 -3.48 3.62 18.55
N ARG A 62 -3.72 2.47 17.89
CA ARG A 62 -4.51 2.33 16.64
C ARG A 62 -3.97 3.14 15.46
N LYS A 63 -2.71 3.58 15.52
CA LYS A 63 -2.05 4.18 14.35
C LYS A 63 -1.54 3.09 13.42
N PHE A 64 -1.51 3.42 12.13
CA PHE A 64 -0.93 2.57 11.10
C PHE A 64 0.39 3.17 10.66
N HIS A 65 1.45 2.37 10.75
CA HIS A 65 2.77 2.74 10.30
C HIS A 65 3.06 2.03 8.97
N PRO A 66 3.14 2.77 7.84
CA PRO A 66 3.60 2.21 6.58
C PRO A 66 4.99 1.59 6.74
N ILE A 67 5.17 0.40 6.18
CA ILE A 67 6.46 -0.32 6.15
C ILE A 67 6.92 -0.48 4.70
N LEU A 68 6.00 -0.77 3.80
CA LEU A 68 6.30 -1.00 2.38
C LEU A 68 5.14 -0.47 1.55
N CYS A 69 5.47 0.13 0.41
CA CYS A 69 4.54 0.38 -0.68
C CYS A 69 5.34 0.46 -1.98
N ARG A 70 5.05 -0.43 -2.93
CA ARG A 70 5.75 -0.52 -4.21
C ARG A 70 4.91 -1.29 -5.24
N PRO A 71 5.19 -1.16 -6.55
CA PRO A 71 4.69 -2.08 -7.56
C PRO A 71 4.97 -3.54 -7.17
N ALA A 72 4.04 -4.43 -7.48
CA ALA A 72 4.23 -5.86 -7.37
C ALA A 72 5.33 -6.31 -8.35
N PRO A 73 6.15 -7.31 -8.01
CA PRO A 73 7.10 -7.88 -8.95
C PRO A 73 6.37 -8.46 -10.17
N THR A 74 6.86 -8.19 -11.37
CA THR A 74 6.49 -8.95 -12.56
C THR A 74 7.12 -10.34 -12.48
N ASN A 75 6.31 -11.39 -12.59
CA ASN A 75 6.79 -12.77 -12.73
C ASN A 75 7.58 -12.95 -14.03
#